data_AF-A0A7S8IE82-F1
#
_entry.id   AF-A0A7S8IE82-F1
#
_cell.length_a   1.000
_cell.length_b   1.000
_cell.length_c   1.000
_cell.angle_alpha   90.00
_cell.angle_beta   90.00
_cell.angle_gamma   90.00
#
_symmetry.space_group_name_H-M   'P 1'
#
loop_
_entity.id
_entity.type
_entity.pdbx_description
1 polymer ?
#
loop_
_entity_poly.entity_id
_entity_poly.type
_entity_poly.pdbx_seq_one_letter_code
_entity_poly.pdbx_strand_id
1 'polypeptide(L)'
;MPDDADQRYEEIMRRIAQQQAKRRGEQVASSLAEILNALNVVEPLEQFARRRHLPILCYGPTTKKTTHSVRVVVWWMHKGIMPYKELHLFGIWALEQGTSPELIIGMRDLVYTAPVYTAEAFWKLIKRDYNTYYQDDGQPPQGNQILYQVTYEPVNRLTIRQQIQEVIARWQDGLQDGPST
;
A
#
# COMPACT_ATOMS: atom_id res chain seq x y z
N MET A 1 27.11 -39.99 -23.50
CA MET A 1 25.99 -39.03 -23.47
C MET A 1 25.53 -38.86 -22.02
N PRO A 2 26.17 -37.99 -21.22
CA PRO A 2 25.79 -37.72 -19.83
C PRO A 2 24.77 -36.55 -19.65
N ASP A 3 24.38 -35.86 -20.72
CA ASP A 3 23.68 -34.56 -20.63
C ASP A 3 22.25 -34.56 -20.07
N ASP A 4 21.47 -35.64 -20.18
CA ASP A 4 20.04 -35.65 -19.81
C ASP A 4 19.83 -35.78 -18.27
N ALA A 5 20.76 -36.41 -17.56
CA ALA A 5 20.68 -36.56 -16.11
C ALA A 5 21.04 -35.26 -15.38
N ASP A 6 22.09 -34.57 -15.84
CA ASP A 6 22.55 -33.31 -15.27
C ASP A 6 21.55 -32.18 -15.54
N GLN A 7 20.98 -32.10 -16.75
CA GLN A 7 19.92 -31.13 -17.07
C GLN A 7 18.66 -31.31 -16.22
N ARG A 8 18.23 -32.57 -16.00
CA ARG A 8 17.09 -32.86 -15.11
C ARG A 8 17.40 -32.52 -13.66
N TYR A 9 18.62 -32.77 -13.21
CA TYR A 9 19.06 -32.42 -11.86
C TYR A 9 19.04 -30.90 -11.65
N GLU A 10 19.59 -30.12 -12.59
CA GLU A 10 19.54 -28.66 -12.54
C GLU A 10 18.11 -28.12 -12.56
N GLU A 11 17.22 -28.70 -13.39
CA GLU A 11 15.81 -28.31 -13.43
C GLU A 11 15.09 -28.59 -12.10
N ILE A 12 15.33 -29.76 -11.50
CA ILE A 12 14.77 -30.13 -10.20
C ILE A 12 15.27 -29.17 -9.12
N MET A 13 16.57 -28.89 -9.06
CA MET A 13 17.16 -27.96 -8.11
C MET A 13 16.60 -26.54 -8.29
N ARG A 14 16.40 -26.10 -9.54
CA ARG A 14 15.77 -24.81 -9.85
C ARG A 14 14.33 -24.74 -9.36
N ARG A 15 13.54 -25.80 -9.58
CA ARG A 15 12.15 -25.89 -9.09
C ARG A 15 12.09 -25.88 -7.56
N ILE A 16 12.98 -26.60 -6.88
CA ILE A 16 13.06 -26.60 -5.41
C ILE A 16 13.42 -25.20 -4.89
N ALA A 17 14.43 -24.55 -5.48
CA ALA A 17 14.82 -23.19 -5.10
C ALA A 17 13.67 -22.19 -5.31
N GLN A 18 12.94 -22.28 -6.42
CA GLN A 18 11.75 -21.45 -6.68
C GLN A 18 10.64 -21.67 -5.67
N GLN A 19 10.36 -22.93 -5.31
CA GLN A 19 9.34 -23.26 -4.31
C GLN A 19 9.72 -22.76 -2.92
N GLN A 20 11.00 -22.90 -2.53
CA GLN A 20 11.50 -22.39 -1.27
C GLN A 20 11.43 -20.86 -1.20
N ALA A 21 11.83 -20.17 -2.27
CA ALA A 21 11.75 -18.72 -2.37
C ALA A 21 10.30 -18.23 -2.24
N LYS A 22 9.36 -18.88 -2.93
CA LYS A 22 7.92 -18.55 -2.85
C LYS A 22 7.37 -18.71 -1.43
N ARG A 23 7.65 -19.84 -0.77
CA ARG A 23 7.21 -20.10 0.62
C ARG A 23 7.77 -19.07 1.60
N ARG A 24 9.04 -18.70 1.45
CA ARG A 24 9.66 -17.66 2.28
C ARG A 24 8.94 -16.31 2.08
N GLY A 25 8.67 -15.93 0.84
CA GLY A 25 7.93 -14.71 0.54
C GLY A 25 6.53 -14.69 1.16
N GLU A 26 5.79 -15.79 1.08
CA GLU A 26 4.47 -15.92 1.71
C GLU A 26 4.53 -15.80 3.24
N GLN A 27 5.57 -16.38 3.87
CA GLN A 27 5.77 -16.28 5.31
C GLN A 27 6.12 -14.84 5.76
N VAL A 28 7.01 -14.17 5.03
CA VAL A 28 7.36 -12.75 5.27
C VAL A 28 6.11 -11.88 5.15
N ALA A 29 5.35 -12.02 4.05
CA ALA A 29 4.12 -11.27 3.85
C ALA A 29 3.06 -11.56 4.93
N SER A 30 2.99 -12.78 5.46
CA SER A 30 2.11 -13.09 6.60
C SER A 30 2.54 -12.34 7.86
N SER A 31 3.84 -12.38 8.20
CA SER A 31 4.38 -11.70 9.37
C SER A 31 4.18 -10.18 9.30
N LEU A 32 4.42 -9.56 8.14
CA LEU A 32 4.17 -8.13 7.94
C LEU A 32 2.67 -7.77 8.07
N ALA A 33 1.78 -8.64 7.59
CA ALA A 33 0.33 -8.44 7.75
C ALA A 33 -0.09 -8.54 9.22
N GLU A 34 0.50 -9.45 10.00
CA GLU A 34 0.26 -9.57 11.44
C GLU A 34 0.70 -8.31 12.20
N ILE A 35 1.81 -7.69 11.80
CA ILE A 35 2.28 -6.42 12.38
C ILE A 35 1.26 -5.31 12.13
N LEU A 36 0.80 -5.13 10.89
CA LEU A 36 -0.22 -4.13 10.57
C LEU A 36 -1.54 -4.39 11.30
N ASN A 37 -1.93 -5.64 11.47
CA ASN A 37 -3.11 -6.01 12.25
C ASN A 37 -2.93 -5.69 13.75
N ALA A 38 -1.76 -5.99 14.32
CA ALA A 38 -1.44 -5.69 15.72
C ALA A 38 -1.43 -4.17 16.01
N LEU A 39 -1.09 -3.36 15.01
CA LEU A 39 -1.16 -1.90 15.07
C LEU A 39 -2.56 -1.35 14.79
N ASN A 40 -3.53 -2.20 14.43
CA ASN A 40 -4.91 -1.84 14.09
C ASN A 40 -4.99 -0.72 13.04
N VAL A 41 -4.22 -0.83 11.96
CA VAL A 41 -4.09 0.26 10.96
C VAL A 41 -5.34 0.45 10.08
N VAL A 42 -6.17 -0.58 9.97
CA VAL A 42 -7.36 -0.57 9.10
C VAL A 42 -8.43 0.37 9.64
N GLU A 43 -8.71 0.31 10.95
CA GLU A 43 -9.79 1.07 11.57
C GLU A 43 -9.62 2.59 11.43
N PRO A 44 -8.45 3.20 11.75
CA PRO A 44 -8.22 4.62 11.50
C PRO A 44 -8.40 5.05 10.04
N LEU A 45 -7.97 4.22 9.09
CA LEU A 45 -8.10 4.49 7.66
C LEU A 45 -9.57 4.37 7.19
N GLU A 46 -10.34 3.41 7.71
CA GLU A 46 -11.78 3.33 7.47
C GLU A 46 -12.52 4.55 8.02
N GLN A 47 -12.19 4.97 9.24
CA GLN A 47 -12.79 6.16 9.85
C GLN A 47 -12.48 7.41 9.02
N PHE A 48 -11.26 7.52 8.51
CA PHE A 48 -10.88 8.59 7.58
C PHE A 48 -11.71 8.56 6.29
N ALA A 49 -11.78 7.40 5.61
CA ALA A 49 -12.48 7.26 4.33
C ALA A 49 -13.99 7.56 4.42
N ARG A 50 -14.62 7.38 5.59
CA ARG A 50 -16.05 7.66 5.81
C ARG A 50 -16.36 9.16 5.96
N ARG A 51 -15.38 10.04 6.12
CA ARG A 51 -15.60 11.49 6.32
C ARG A 51 -16.06 12.17 5.02
N ARG A 52 -17.28 12.71 5.02
CA ARG A 52 -17.88 13.32 3.81
C ARG A 52 -17.54 14.80 3.60
N HIS A 53 -17.03 15.49 4.62
CA HIS A 53 -16.78 16.94 4.60
C HIS A 53 -15.44 17.34 3.96
N LEU A 54 -14.58 16.38 3.62
CA LEU A 54 -13.28 16.67 3.01
C LEU A 54 -13.43 17.15 1.55
N PRO A 55 -12.50 17.96 1.01
CA PRO A 55 -12.52 18.40 -0.39
C PRO A 55 -12.13 17.29 -1.40
N ILE A 56 -12.05 16.04 -0.93
CA ILE A 56 -11.63 14.87 -1.69
C ILE A 56 -12.73 13.80 -1.70
N LEU A 57 -12.69 12.93 -2.70
CA LEU A 57 -13.39 11.65 -2.74
C LEU A 57 -12.42 10.60 -2.25
N CYS A 58 -12.74 9.88 -1.17
CA CYS A 58 -11.89 8.86 -0.59
C CYS A 58 -12.59 7.49 -0.60
N TYR A 59 -11.82 6.45 -0.87
CA TYR A 59 -12.27 5.06 -0.95
C TYR A 59 -11.25 4.11 -0.31
N GLY A 60 -11.69 2.88 -0.03
CA GLY A 60 -10.90 1.88 0.68
C GLY A 60 -11.26 1.77 2.17
N PRO A 61 -10.35 1.25 3.02
CA PRO A 61 -8.99 0.84 2.70
C PRO A 61 -8.91 -0.44 1.85
N THR A 62 -7.81 -0.61 1.13
CA THR A 62 -7.45 -1.86 0.43
C THR A 62 -6.07 -2.32 0.87
N THR A 63 -5.87 -3.63 0.82
CA THR A 63 -4.62 -4.28 1.22
C THR A 63 -3.97 -4.91 0.01
N LYS A 64 -2.66 -4.69 -0.16
CA LYS A 64 -1.85 -5.37 -1.18
C LYS A 64 -0.63 -5.99 -0.52
N LYS A 65 -0.28 -7.20 -0.96
CA LYS A 65 0.88 -7.95 -0.49
C LYS A 65 1.84 -8.17 -1.66
N THR A 66 3.12 -7.99 -1.40
CA THR A 66 4.22 -8.41 -2.27
C THR A 66 5.11 -9.38 -1.49
N THR A 67 6.16 -9.90 -2.11
CA THR A 67 7.14 -10.77 -1.45
C THR A 67 7.79 -10.13 -0.22
N HIS A 68 8.00 -8.80 -0.26
CA HIS A 68 8.81 -8.07 0.73
C HIS A 68 8.05 -6.90 1.39
N SER A 69 6.76 -6.75 1.07
CA SER A 69 5.95 -5.67 1.63
C SER A 69 4.49 -6.04 1.77
N VAL A 70 3.85 -5.46 2.79
CA VAL A 70 2.40 -5.42 2.92
C VAL A 70 1.99 -3.99 3.17
N ARG A 71 0.89 -3.56 2.58
CA ARG A 71 0.37 -2.22 2.81
C ARG A 71 -1.12 -2.22 3.00
N VAL A 72 -1.60 -1.20 3.71
CA VAL A 72 -3.01 -0.84 3.81
C VAL A 72 -3.12 0.62 3.40
N VAL A 73 -3.88 0.88 2.34
CA VAL A 73 -4.00 2.22 1.74
C VAL A 73 -5.45 2.58 1.51
N VAL A 74 -5.77 3.87 1.67
CA VAL A 74 -6.94 4.49 1.07
C VAL A 74 -6.51 5.18 -0.22
N TRP A 75 -7.44 5.30 -1.17
CA TRP A 75 -7.20 6.05 -2.38
C TRP A 75 -8.18 7.20 -2.49
N TRP A 76 -7.70 8.32 -3.01
CA TRP A 76 -8.47 9.55 -3.06
C TRP A 76 -8.18 10.37 -4.31
N MET A 77 -9.15 11.22 -4.64
CA MET A 77 -9.10 12.17 -5.77
C MET A 77 -9.70 13.50 -5.31
N HIS A 78 -9.21 14.62 -5.83
CA HIS A 78 -9.86 15.92 -5.60
C HIS A 78 -11.28 15.94 -6.18
N LYS A 79 -12.21 16.61 -5.48
CA LYS A 79 -13.53 16.93 -6.05
C LYS A 79 -13.35 18.03 -7.10
N GLY A 80 -13.80 17.82 -8.34
CA GLY A 80 -13.70 18.85 -9.37
C GLY A 80 -13.55 18.30 -10.78
N ILE A 81 -12.94 19.10 -11.67
CA ILE A 81 -12.84 18.83 -13.11
C ILE A 81 -11.64 17.90 -13.38
N MET A 82 -11.91 16.79 -14.08
CA MET A 82 -10.95 15.72 -14.45
C MET A 82 -10.27 14.95 -13.29
N PRO A 83 -11.02 14.42 -12.31
CA PRO A 83 -10.44 13.73 -11.15
C PRO A 83 -9.80 12.38 -11.48
N TYR A 84 -9.83 11.94 -12.73
CA TYR A 84 -9.42 10.59 -13.14
C TYR A 84 -7.97 10.50 -13.63
N LYS A 85 -7.27 11.62 -13.85
CA LYS A 85 -5.90 11.60 -14.39
C LYS A 85 -4.88 11.11 -13.37
N GLU A 86 -5.10 11.51 -12.12
CA GLU A 86 -4.23 11.22 -10.99
C GLU A 86 -5.07 10.59 -9.88
N LEU A 87 -4.54 9.53 -9.30
CA LEU A 87 -5.08 8.93 -8.10
C LEU A 87 -4.03 8.98 -7.01
N HIS A 88 -4.40 9.53 -5.87
CA HIS A 88 -3.52 9.62 -4.73
C HIS A 88 -3.81 8.49 -3.77
N LEU A 89 -2.78 7.83 -3.29
CA LEU A 89 -2.83 6.85 -2.22
C LEU A 89 -2.33 7.52 -0.96
N PHE A 90 -3.00 7.27 0.15
CA PHE A 90 -2.48 7.52 1.48
C PHE A 90 -2.54 6.22 2.26
N GLY A 91 -1.47 5.85 2.95
CA GLY A 91 -1.52 4.62 3.71
C GLY A 91 -0.26 4.29 4.48
N ILE A 92 -0.20 3.02 4.87
CA ILE A 92 0.81 2.48 5.76
C ILE A 92 1.38 1.22 5.11
N TRP A 93 2.70 1.17 5.00
CA TRP A 93 3.48 0.08 4.43
C TRP A 93 4.32 -0.55 5.54
N ALA A 94 4.31 -1.88 5.61
CA ALA A 94 5.27 -2.69 6.34
C ALA A 94 6.22 -3.34 5.33
N LEU A 95 7.51 -3.16 5.53
CA LEU A 95 8.58 -3.61 4.65
C LEU A 95 9.49 -4.61 5.38
N GLU A 96 9.91 -5.65 4.68
CA GLU A 96 11.00 -6.50 5.13
C GLU A 96 12.31 -5.71 5.01
N GLN A 97 12.95 -5.42 6.15
CA GLN A 97 14.23 -4.71 6.19
C GLN A 97 15.18 -5.33 7.21
N GLY A 98 16.16 -6.10 6.72
CA GLY A 98 17.15 -6.74 7.59
C GLY A 98 16.48 -7.64 8.64
N THR A 99 16.76 -7.38 9.91
CA THR A 99 16.24 -8.16 11.05
C THR A 99 14.91 -7.65 11.61
N SER A 100 14.57 -6.38 11.37
CA SER A 100 13.43 -5.73 11.99
C SER A 100 12.60 -5.02 10.91
N PRO A 101 11.31 -5.34 10.76
CA PRO A 101 10.46 -4.72 9.75
C PRO A 101 10.42 -3.20 9.88
N GLU A 102 10.35 -2.50 8.75
CA GLU A 102 10.18 -1.06 8.73
C GLU A 102 8.72 -0.71 8.42
N LEU A 103 8.23 0.35 9.07
CA LEU A 103 6.92 0.92 8.83
C LEU A 103 7.08 2.29 8.19
N ILE A 104 6.38 2.51 7.09
CA ILE A 104 6.32 3.79 6.38
C ILE A 104 4.87 4.24 6.29
N ILE A 105 4.60 5.51 6.61
CA ILE A 105 3.33 6.17 6.37
C ILE A 105 3.58 7.29 5.38
N GLY A 106 2.75 7.41 4.35
CA GLY A 106 2.93 8.45 3.36
C GLY A 106 1.97 8.38 2.20
N MET A 107 2.35 9.06 1.12
CA MET A 107 1.50 9.29 -0.04
C MET A 107 2.13 8.76 -1.32
N ARG A 108 1.33 8.24 -2.25
CA ARG A 108 1.80 7.92 -3.59
C ARG A 108 0.83 8.40 -4.64
N ASP A 109 1.35 8.88 -5.75
CA ASP A 109 0.53 9.28 -6.88
C ASP A 109 0.59 8.19 -7.95
N LEU A 110 -0.57 7.81 -8.45
CA LEU A 110 -0.73 6.89 -9.56
C LEU A 110 -1.27 7.66 -10.76
N VAL A 111 -0.69 7.39 -11.92
CA VAL A 111 -1.10 7.99 -13.18
C VAL A 111 -2.09 7.06 -13.87
N TYR A 112 -3.11 7.63 -14.51
CA TYR A 112 -4.07 6.88 -15.30
C TYR A 112 -3.37 6.18 -16.49
N THR A 113 -3.53 4.86 -16.59
CA THR A 113 -2.89 4.03 -17.63
C THR A 113 -3.86 3.32 -18.55
N ALA A 114 -5.17 3.38 -18.29
CA ALA A 114 -6.14 2.72 -19.14
C ALA A 114 -6.23 3.38 -20.54
N PRO A 115 -6.47 2.59 -21.61
CA PRO A 115 -6.37 3.09 -22.98
C PRO A 115 -7.53 4.03 -23.37
N VAL A 116 -8.70 3.87 -22.75
CA VAL A 116 -9.90 4.67 -23.03
C VAL A 116 -10.58 5.04 -21.72
N TYR A 117 -10.93 6.31 -21.58
CA TYR A 117 -11.71 6.80 -20.44
C TYR A 117 -13.21 6.77 -20.74
N THR A 118 -13.95 6.02 -19.93
CA THR A 118 -15.42 6.00 -19.93
C THR A 118 -15.93 6.41 -18.55
N ALA A 119 -16.51 7.61 -18.45
CA ALA A 119 -16.89 8.20 -17.15
C ALA A 119 -17.83 7.31 -16.32
N GLU A 120 -18.85 6.72 -16.95
CA GLU A 120 -19.81 5.85 -16.26
C GLU A 120 -19.13 4.61 -15.68
N ALA A 121 -18.35 3.90 -16.50
CA ALA A 121 -17.60 2.72 -16.07
C ALA A 121 -16.57 3.07 -14.98
N PHE A 122 -15.90 4.21 -15.12
CA PHE A 122 -14.95 4.71 -14.15
C PHE A 122 -15.60 4.87 -12.78
N TRP A 123 -16.67 5.66 -12.68
CA TRP A 123 -17.32 5.93 -11.40
C TRP A 123 -17.98 4.71 -10.76
N LYS A 124 -18.41 3.74 -11.58
CA LYS A 124 -18.95 2.46 -11.09
C LYS A 124 -17.87 1.57 -10.48
N LEU A 125 -16.68 1.52 -11.09
CA LEU A 125 -15.64 0.55 -10.74
C LEU A 125 -14.60 1.10 -9.75
N ILE A 126 -14.27 2.40 -9.84
CA ILE A 126 -13.20 3.03 -9.03
C ILE A 126 -13.45 2.96 -7.52
N LYS A 127 -14.73 2.92 -7.12
CA LYS A 127 -15.13 2.79 -5.70
C LYS A 127 -14.78 1.42 -5.11
N ARG A 128 -14.69 0.40 -5.97
CA ARG A 128 -14.39 -0.98 -5.58
C ARG A 128 -12.90 -1.26 -5.65
N ASP A 129 -12.28 -0.89 -6.77
CA ASP A 129 -10.87 -1.12 -7.03
C ASP A 129 -10.34 -0.13 -8.08
N TYR A 130 -9.13 0.37 -7.86
CA TYR A 130 -8.43 1.25 -8.78
C TYR A 130 -7.50 0.54 -9.76
N ASN A 131 -7.14 -0.73 -9.52
CA ASN A 131 -6.16 -1.46 -10.36
C ASN A 131 -6.57 -1.59 -11.84
N THR A 132 -7.86 -1.42 -12.16
CA THR A 132 -8.35 -1.42 -13.56
C THR A 132 -7.87 -0.20 -14.36
N TYR A 133 -7.65 0.93 -13.69
CA TYR A 133 -7.35 2.21 -14.35
C TYR A 133 -5.93 2.70 -14.07
N TYR A 134 -5.32 2.23 -12.99
CA TYR A 134 -4.03 2.69 -12.50
C TYR A 134 -3.10 1.49 -12.31
N GLN A 135 -1.86 1.65 -12.76
CA GLN A 135 -0.82 0.67 -12.51
C GLN A 135 -0.19 0.93 -11.14
N ASP A 136 -0.26 -0.07 -10.27
CA ASP A 136 0.30 0.02 -8.93
C ASP A 136 1.17 -1.20 -8.64
N ASP A 137 2.44 -0.97 -8.35
CA ASP A 137 3.44 -1.99 -8.06
C ASP A 137 3.51 -2.40 -6.57
N GLY A 138 2.73 -1.76 -5.69
CA GLY A 138 2.74 -2.09 -4.26
C GLY A 138 3.86 -1.42 -3.46
N GLN A 139 4.76 -0.68 -4.11
CA GLN A 139 5.93 -0.08 -3.45
C GLN A 139 5.55 1.03 -2.45
N PRO A 140 6.41 1.31 -1.45
CA PRO A 140 6.23 2.43 -0.54
C PRO A 140 6.45 3.78 -1.22
N PRO A 141 6.00 4.88 -0.60
CA PRO A 141 6.34 6.24 -1.04
C PRO A 141 7.84 6.52 -0.91
N GLN A 142 8.34 7.52 -1.63
CA GLN A 142 9.74 7.92 -1.60
C GLN A 142 9.90 9.41 -1.30
N GLY A 143 11.04 9.80 -0.73
CA GLY A 143 11.43 11.20 -0.55
C GLY A 143 10.43 12.00 0.28
N ASN A 144 9.99 13.13 -0.26
CA ASN A 144 9.09 14.08 0.42
C ASN A 144 7.66 13.56 0.60
N GLN A 145 7.31 12.40 0.03
CA GLN A 145 5.99 11.79 0.21
C GLN A 145 5.91 10.89 1.46
N ILE A 146 7.03 10.66 2.15
CA ILE A 146 7.09 9.96 3.43
C ILE A 146 6.73 10.95 4.54
N LEU A 147 5.68 10.64 5.30
CA LEU A 147 5.22 11.46 6.42
C LEU A 147 5.73 10.94 7.76
N TYR A 148 5.99 9.64 7.85
CA TYR A 148 6.51 8.99 9.03
C TYR A 148 7.20 7.67 8.66
N GLN A 149 8.30 7.37 9.34
CA GLN A 149 9.09 6.16 9.12
C GLN A 149 9.66 5.68 10.46
N VAL A 150 9.51 4.39 10.76
CA VAL A 150 9.99 3.80 12.02
C VAL A 150 10.28 2.31 11.87
N THR A 151 11.30 1.82 12.57
CA THR A 151 11.53 0.37 12.72
C THR A 151 10.55 -0.22 13.73
N TYR A 152 9.86 -1.29 13.36
CA TYR A 152 8.89 -1.95 14.23
C TYR A 152 9.59 -2.81 15.29
N GLU A 153 9.25 -2.54 16.54
CA GLU A 153 9.56 -3.41 17.68
C GLU A 153 8.27 -3.70 18.46
N PRO A 154 7.99 -4.98 18.82
CA PRO A 154 6.76 -5.35 19.53
C PRO A 154 6.53 -4.57 20.84
N VAL A 155 7.60 -4.21 21.54
CA VAL A 155 7.54 -3.44 22.80
C VAL A 155 7.01 -2.02 22.59
N ASN A 156 7.24 -1.44 21.40
CA ASN A 156 6.83 -0.08 21.05
C ASN A 156 5.46 -0.03 20.35
N ARG A 157 4.75 -1.16 20.25
CA ARG A 157 3.49 -1.27 19.48
C ARG A 157 2.46 -0.20 19.82
N LEU A 158 2.23 0.10 21.11
CA LEU A 158 1.24 1.09 21.52
C LEU A 158 1.66 2.52 21.14
N THR A 159 2.94 2.84 21.32
CA THR A 159 3.52 4.13 20.91
C THR A 159 3.40 4.33 19.40
N ILE A 160 3.77 3.32 18.61
CA ILE A 160 3.67 3.35 17.14
C ILE A 160 2.22 3.54 16.71
N ARG A 161 1.27 2.86 17.36
CA ARG A 161 -0.16 3.01 17.05
C ARG A 161 -0.66 4.43 17.32
N GLN A 162 -0.23 5.06 18.40
CA GLN A 162 -0.55 6.46 18.68
C GLN A 162 0.05 7.39 17.61
N GLN A 163 1.33 7.20 17.27
CA GLN A 163 2.01 8.00 16.24
C GLN A 163 1.34 7.87 14.86
N ILE A 164 0.87 6.67 14.49
CA ILE A 164 0.08 6.47 13.28
C ILE A 164 -1.18 7.35 13.30
N GLN A 165 -1.92 7.36 14.41
CA GLN A 165 -3.14 8.19 14.53
C GLN A 165 -2.83 9.69 14.44
N GLU A 166 -1.73 10.14 15.06
CA GLU A 166 -1.28 11.53 14.99
C GLU A 166 -0.90 11.94 13.56
N VAL A 167 -0.22 11.07 12.81
CA VAL A 167 0.14 11.33 11.40
C VAL A 167 -1.10 11.41 10.52
N ILE A 168 -2.06 10.49 10.71
CA ILE A 168 -3.34 10.52 9.97
C ILE A 168 -4.10 11.81 10.26
N ALA A 169 -4.18 12.21 11.53
CA ALA A 169 -4.85 13.45 11.93
C ALA A 169 -4.19 14.69 11.32
N ARG A 170 -2.86 14.81 11.44
CA ARG A 170 -2.11 15.94 10.87
C ARG A 170 -2.28 16.05 9.35
N TRP A 171 -2.21 14.92 8.66
CA TRP A 171 -2.40 14.91 7.21
C TRP A 171 -3.83 15.33 6.84
N GLN A 172 -4.83 14.87 7.58
CA GLN A 172 -6.22 15.27 7.38
C GLN A 172 -6.44 16.77 7.58
N ASP A 173 -5.84 17.36 8.61
CA ASP A 173 -5.96 18.80 8.88
C ASP A 173 -5.37 19.61 7.71
N GLY A 174 -4.23 19.17 7.17
CA GLY A 174 -3.63 19.76 5.96
C GLY A 174 -4.49 19.68 4.69
N LEU A 175 -5.48 18.75 4.62
CA LEU A 175 -6.44 18.71 3.52
C LEU A 175 -7.55 19.76 3.67
N GLN A 176 -7.86 20.20 4.88
CA GLN A 176 -8.93 21.17 5.15
C GLN A 176 -8.49 22.61 4.87
N ASP A 177 -7.20 22.91 5.07
CA ASP A 177 -6.65 24.25 4.89
C ASP A 177 -6.54 24.69 3.42
N GLY A 178 -6.72 23.75 2.47
CA GLY A 178 -6.70 24.01 1.03
C GLY A 178 -5.36 24.55 0.53
N PRO A 179 -5.09 24.51 -0.79
CA PRO A 179 -4.01 25.32 -1.33
C PRO A 179 -4.39 26.79 -1.10
N SER A 180 -3.61 27.49 -0.28
CA SER A 180 -3.60 28.96 -0.30
C SER A 180 -3.17 29.37 -1.71
N THR A 181 -4.15 29.67 -2.56
CA THR A 181 -3.93 30.39 -3.84
C THR A 181 -3.37 31.76 -3.57
#